data_AF-A0A8T3X458-F1
#
_entry.id   AF-A0A8T3X458-F1
#
_cell.length_a   1.000
_cell.length_b   1.000
_cell.length_c   1.000
_cell.angle_alpha   90.00
_cell.angle_beta   90.00
_cell.angle_gamma   90.00
#
_symmetry.space_group_name_H-M   'P 1'
#
loop_
_entity.id
_entity.type
_entity.pdbx_description
1 polymer ?
#
loop_
_entity_poly.entity_id
_entity_poly.type
_entity_poly.pdbx_seq_one_letter_code
_entity_poly.pdbx_strand_id
1 'polypeptide(L)'
;MEITPSTLPPPPKKHEGILNFGHAQQPQGPDLGNVTDDINTLSRRLRLIEEGFTNLRRFLQITEENIIAKNRHYSAEIKTLTSDVNEIRKEIQELRDKLLLIIKELQNVARKEEVKVLEKYINLWNPIRFVTQNEVEQIISEILEKKQQ
;
A
#
# COMPACT_ATOMS: atom_id res chain seq x y z
N MET A 1 -38.25 -65.42 -82.73
CA MET A 1 -38.89 -66.61 -82.14
C MET A 1 -39.14 -66.27 -80.69
N GLU A 2 -40.30 -65.67 -80.37
CA GLU A 2 -41.57 -66.36 -80.05
C GLU A 2 -41.33 -67.37 -78.91
N ILE A 3 -41.99 -67.31 -77.76
CA ILE A 3 -43.44 -67.52 -77.58
C ILE A 3 -43.87 -66.98 -76.20
N THR A 4 -45.01 -66.27 -76.12
CA THR A 4 -45.86 -66.16 -74.92
C THR A 4 -46.95 -67.24 -74.98
N PRO A 5 -47.57 -67.66 -73.85
CA PRO A 5 -48.91 -67.13 -73.49
C PRO A 5 -49.18 -67.05 -71.95
N SER A 6 -49.81 -65.99 -71.42
CA SER A 6 -51.26 -65.82 -71.11
C SER A 6 -51.83 -66.81 -70.06
N THR A 7 -52.31 -66.40 -68.89
CA THR A 7 -53.72 -66.00 -68.54
C THR A 7 -53.85 -66.13 -66.99
N LEU A 8 -54.61 -65.38 -66.17
CA LEU A 8 -56.00 -64.87 -66.18
C LEU A 8 -56.21 -63.71 -65.14
N PRO A 9 -57.37 -62.99 -65.15
CA PRO A 9 -57.66 -61.70 -64.47
C PRO A 9 -58.63 -61.80 -63.22
N PRO A 10 -59.07 -60.68 -62.56
CA PRO A 10 -59.56 -60.57 -61.16
C PRO A 10 -61.10 -60.64 -61.02
N PRO A 11 -61.74 -60.70 -59.80
CA PRO A 11 -62.30 -59.50 -59.08
C PRO A 11 -62.63 -59.75 -57.55
N PRO A 12 -63.47 -58.98 -56.79
CA PRO A 12 -63.88 -57.56 -56.79
C PRO A 12 -63.71 -56.82 -55.41
N LYS A 13 -63.92 -55.49 -55.42
CA LYS A 13 -64.02 -54.57 -54.27
C LYS A 13 -65.35 -54.72 -53.50
N LYS A 14 -65.37 -54.46 -52.19
CA LYS A 14 -66.59 -54.06 -51.44
C LYS A 14 -66.33 -52.90 -50.48
N HIS A 15 -67.31 -52.00 -50.49
CA HIS A 15 -67.40 -50.70 -49.83
C HIS A 15 -67.63 -50.76 -48.31
N GLU A 16 -67.28 -49.64 -47.68
CA GLU A 16 -67.90 -48.98 -46.53
C GLU A 16 -68.13 -49.76 -45.23
N GLY A 17 -67.43 -49.29 -44.19
CA GLY A 17 -67.73 -49.57 -42.80
C GLY A 17 -67.23 -48.43 -41.94
N ILE A 18 -68.11 -47.45 -41.68
CA ILE A 18 -67.96 -46.38 -40.71
C ILE A 18 -67.80 -47.01 -39.33
N LEU A 19 -66.60 -47.01 -38.74
CA LEU A 19 -66.42 -47.25 -37.31
C LEU A 19 -65.25 -46.41 -36.78
N ASN A 20 -65.60 -45.20 -36.37
CA ASN A 20 -64.81 -44.35 -35.49
C ASN A 20 -64.89 -44.97 -34.08
N PHE A 21 -63.99 -45.91 -33.76
CA PHE A 21 -63.88 -46.52 -32.43
C PHE A 21 -62.59 -46.02 -31.76
N GLY A 22 -62.74 -45.45 -30.57
CA GLY A 22 -61.72 -44.68 -29.87
C GLY A 22 -60.36 -45.37 -29.77
N HIS A 23 -59.31 -44.60 -30.06
CA HIS A 23 -57.95 -44.95 -29.66
C HIS A 23 -57.91 -44.98 -28.14
N ALA A 24 -57.99 -46.18 -27.58
CA ALA A 24 -57.57 -46.45 -26.23
C ALA A 24 -56.13 -45.93 -26.09
N GLN A 25 -55.93 -44.96 -25.18
CA GLN A 25 -54.61 -44.54 -24.73
C GLN A 25 -53.86 -45.78 -24.27
N GLN A 26 -52.87 -46.19 -25.06
CA GLN A 26 -51.85 -47.10 -24.58
C GLN A 26 -51.15 -46.41 -23.41
N PRO A 27 -50.99 -47.07 -22.25
CA PRO A 27 -50.17 -46.53 -21.18
C PRO A 27 -48.76 -46.38 -21.75
N GLN A 28 -48.32 -45.13 -21.90
CA GLN A 28 -46.94 -44.82 -22.23
C GLN A 28 -46.08 -45.45 -21.13
N GLY A 29 -45.31 -46.48 -21.48
CA GLY A 29 -44.24 -46.97 -20.63
C GLY A 29 -43.28 -45.83 -20.31
N PRO A 30 -42.49 -45.93 -19.21
CA PRO A 30 -41.57 -44.86 -18.82
C PRO A 30 -40.71 -44.43 -20.01
N ASP A 31 -40.70 -43.12 -20.29
CA ASP A 31 -40.02 -42.53 -21.44
C ASP A 31 -38.50 -42.55 -21.21
N LEU A 32 -37.87 -43.66 -21.62
CA LEU A 32 -36.43 -43.92 -21.49
C LEU A 32 -35.57 -42.93 -22.29
N GLY A 33 -36.15 -42.25 -23.29
CA GLY A 33 -35.47 -41.22 -24.09
C GLY A 33 -35.12 -40.00 -23.25
N ASN A 34 -36.09 -39.46 -22.51
CA ASN A 34 -35.89 -38.29 -21.65
C ASN A 34 -34.85 -38.56 -20.54
N VAL A 35 -34.84 -39.78 -19.98
CA VAL A 35 -33.85 -40.18 -18.97
C VAL A 35 -32.43 -40.18 -19.54
N THR A 36 -32.26 -40.58 -20.81
CA THR A 36 -30.96 -40.59 -21.48
C THR A 36 -30.43 -39.18 -21.73
N ASP A 37 -31.31 -38.25 -22.12
CA ASP A 37 -30.96 -36.85 -22.33
C ASP A 37 -30.64 -36.12 -21.02
N ASP A 38 -31.33 -36.46 -19.93
CA ASP A 38 -31.03 -35.97 -18.59
C ASP A 38 -29.65 -36.46 -18.12
N ILE A 39 -29.32 -37.74 -18.33
CA ILE A 39 -27.99 -38.30 -18.01
C ILE A 39 -26.88 -37.62 -18.81
N ASN A 40 -27.12 -37.36 -20.10
CA ASN A 40 -26.17 -36.64 -20.95
C ASN A 40 -25.97 -35.19 -20.46
N THR A 41 -27.03 -34.53 -20.02
CA THR A 41 -26.98 -33.17 -19.47
C THR A 41 -26.24 -33.14 -18.13
N LEU A 42 -26.49 -34.11 -17.25
CA LEU A 42 -25.79 -34.26 -15.98
C LEU A 42 -24.29 -34.52 -16.20
N SER A 43 -23.93 -35.37 -17.17
CA SER A 43 -22.53 -35.65 -17.50
C SER A 43 -21.78 -34.40 -17.97
N ARG A 44 -22.43 -33.56 -18.79
CA ARG A 44 -21.86 -32.27 -19.22
C ARG A 44 -21.68 -31.31 -18.04
N ARG A 45 -22.69 -31.21 -17.16
CA ARG A 45 -22.62 -30.36 -15.96
C ARG A 45 -21.53 -30.82 -15.00
N LEU A 46 -21.40 -32.13 -14.77
CA LEU A 46 -20.35 -32.70 -13.93
C LEU A 46 -18.97 -32.33 -14.48
N ARG A 47 -18.75 -32.49 -15.79
CA ARG A 47 -17.49 -32.10 -16.43
C ARG A 47 -17.16 -30.62 -16.27
N LEU A 48 -18.14 -29.73 -16.42
CA LEU A 48 -17.95 -28.29 -16.20
C LEU A 48 -17.60 -27.97 -14.75
N ILE A 49 -18.20 -28.68 -13.80
CA ILE A 49 -17.91 -28.55 -12.38
C ILE A 49 -16.49 -29.03 -12.08
N GLU A 50 -16.07 -30.17 -12.62
CA GLU A 50 -14.70 -30.70 -12.46
C GLU A 50 -13.65 -29.74 -13.03
N GLU A 51 -13.92 -29.15 -14.19
CA GLU A 51 -13.07 -28.12 -14.79
C GLU A 51 -13.03 -26.85 -13.91
N GLY A 52 -14.19 -26.43 -13.39
CA GLY A 52 -14.30 -25.32 -12.44
C GLY A 52 -13.51 -25.56 -11.14
N PHE A 53 -13.58 -26.76 -10.57
CA PHE A 53 -12.80 -27.15 -9.40
C PHE A 53 -11.30 -27.15 -9.67
N THR A 54 -10.90 -27.62 -10.86
CA THR A 54 -9.49 -27.61 -11.27
C THR A 54 -8.98 -26.16 -11.39
N ASN A 55 -9.77 -25.27 -11.98
CA ASN A 55 -9.44 -23.85 -12.09
C ASN A 55 -9.37 -23.17 -10.73
N LEU A 56 -10.33 -23.43 -9.84
CA LEU A 56 -10.35 -22.89 -8.49
C LEU A 56 -9.13 -23.34 -7.70
N ARG A 57 -8.77 -24.63 -7.79
CA ARG A 57 -7.57 -25.16 -7.15
C ARG A 57 -6.29 -24.47 -7.65
N ARG A 58 -6.18 -24.26 -8.96
CA ARG A 58 -5.04 -23.53 -9.55
C ARG A 58 -4.98 -22.08 -9.07
N PHE A 59 -6.12 -21.39 -9.04
CA PHE A 59 -6.21 -20.04 -8.51
C PHE A 59 -5.75 -19.99 -7.05
N LEU A 60 -6.23 -20.91 -6.20
CA LEU A 60 -5.82 -21.00 -4.80
C LEU A 60 -4.31 -21.21 -4.64
N GLN A 61 -3.70 -22.10 -5.42
CA GLN A 61 -2.25 -22.32 -5.38
C GLN A 61 -1.48 -21.04 -5.73
N ILE A 62 -1.87 -20.34 -6.80
CA ILE A 62 -1.23 -19.09 -7.20
C ILE A 62 -1.45 -18.00 -6.13
N THR A 63 -2.64 -17.92 -5.54
CA THR A 63 -2.93 -16.98 -4.46
C THR A 63 -2.08 -17.26 -3.23
N GLU A 64 -1.94 -18.54 -2.84
CA GLU A 64 -1.11 -18.95 -1.71
C GLU A 64 0.36 -18.59 -1.95
N GLU A 65 0.91 -18.92 -3.12
CA GLU A 65 2.27 -18.55 -3.51
C GLU A 65 2.48 -17.03 -3.47
N ASN A 66 1.53 -16.25 -3.99
CA ASN A 66 1.57 -14.79 -3.95
C ASN A 66 1.51 -14.24 -2.53
N ILE A 67 0.66 -14.80 -1.66
CA ILE A 67 0.56 -14.39 -0.25
C ILE A 67 1.87 -14.69 0.47
N ILE A 68 2.45 -15.87 0.27
CA ILE A 68 3.74 -16.25 0.86
C ILE A 68 4.85 -15.31 0.38
N ALA A 69 4.92 -15.02 -0.92
CA ALA A 69 5.91 -14.13 -1.49
C ALA A 69 5.77 -12.71 -0.92
N LYS A 70 4.55 -12.16 -0.87
CA LYS A 70 4.28 -10.84 -0.28
C LYS A 70 4.59 -10.79 1.21
N ASN A 71 4.23 -11.83 1.96
CA ASN A 71 4.53 -11.90 3.39
C ASN A 71 6.05 -11.90 3.65
N ARG A 72 6.82 -12.65 2.85
CA ARG A 72 8.29 -12.63 2.94
C ARG A 72 8.86 -11.24 2.62
N HIS A 73 8.34 -10.59 1.58
CA HIS A 73 8.76 -9.24 1.20
C HIS A 73 8.47 -8.22 2.31
N TYR A 74 7.24 -8.18 2.83
CA TYR A 74 6.88 -7.30 3.95
C TYR A 74 7.67 -7.61 5.21
N SER A 75 7.93 -8.88 5.51
CA SER A 75 8.77 -9.27 6.64
C SER A 75 10.21 -8.75 6.49
N ALA A 76 10.74 -8.68 5.28
CA ALA A 76 12.05 -8.09 5.02
C ALA A 76 12.00 -6.56 5.16
N GLU A 77 11.00 -5.90 4.57
CA GLU A 77 10.82 -4.44 4.69
C GLU A 77 10.66 -3.99 6.14
N ILE A 78 9.88 -4.71 6.95
CA ILE A 78 9.71 -4.42 8.38
C ILE A 78 11.04 -4.52 9.13
N LYS A 79 11.89 -5.51 8.79
CA LYS A 79 13.22 -5.64 9.39
C LYS A 79 14.13 -4.47 9.02
N THR A 80 14.13 -4.07 7.75
CA THR A 80 14.88 -2.90 7.28
C THR A 80 14.40 -1.63 7.96
N LEU A 81 13.08 -1.36 7.97
CA LEU A 81 12.50 -0.21 8.66
C LEU A 81 12.84 -0.19 10.15
N THR A 82 12.83 -1.35 10.81
CA THR A 82 13.22 -1.45 12.23
C THR A 82 14.70 -1.10 12.41
N SER A 83 15.56 -1.51 11.48
CA SER A 83 16.98 -1.12 11.46
C SER A 83 17.13 0.40 11.30
N ASP A 84 16.45 0.98 10.31
CA ASP A 84 16.51 2.41 10.02
C ASP A 84 16.02 3.25 11.21
N VAL A 85 14.94 2.82 11.89
CA VAL A 85 14.44 3.49 13.11
C VAL A 85 15.45 3.44 14.25
N ASN A 86 16.19 2.33 14.41
CA ASN A 86 17.24 2.23 15.42
C ASN A 86 18.43 3.13 15.08
N GLU A 87 18.79 3.24 13.80
CA GLU A 87 19.83 4.15 13.34
C GLU A 87 19.44 5.61 13.57
N ILE A 88 18.22 6.01 13.19
CA ILE A 88 17.68 7.35 13.48
C ILE A 88 17.70 7.65 14.98
N ARG A 89 17.33 6.68 15.84
CA ARG A 89 17.39 6.85 17.30
C ARG A 89 18.82 7.13 17.76
N LYS A 90 19.81 6.45 17.19
CA LYS A 90 21.23 6.67 17.51
C LYS A 90 21.69 8.06 17.05
N GLU A 91 21.37 8.46 15.82
CA GLU A 91 21.70 9.79 15.29
C GLU A 91 21.09 10.91 16.13
N ILE A 92 19.84 10.76 16.59
CA ILE A 92 19.19 11.71 17.49
C ILE A 92 19.95 11.83 18.82
N GLN A 93 20.44 10.71 19.36
CA GLN A 93 21.22 10.74 20.60
C GLN A 93 22.56 11.45 20.39
N GLU A 94 23.27 11.16 19.30
CA GLU A 94 24.51 11.86 18.96
C GLU A 94 24.29 13.37 18.73
N LEU A 95 23.18 13.75 18.10
CA LEU A 95 22.82 15.15 17.90
C LEU A 95 22.54 15.85 19.23
N ARG A 96 21.83 15.20 20.16
CA ARG A 96 21.63 15.72 21.53
C ARG A 96 22.96 15.94 22.24
N ASP A 97 23.87 14.99 22.15
CA ASP A 97 25.19 15.10 22.80
C ASP A 97 26.01 16.26 22.21
N LYS A 98 25.98 16.43 20.87
CA LYS A 98 26.60 17.58 20.18
C LYS A 98 25.96 18.90 20.59
N LEU A 99 24.63 18.97 20.73
CA LEU A 99 23.94 20.16 21.21
C LEU A 99 24.33 20.50 22.65
N LEU A 100 24.43 19.51 23.54
CA LEU A 100 24.91 19.73 24.91
C LEU A 100 26.35 20.25 24.94
N LEU A 101 27.21 19.75 24.04
CA LEU A 101 28.57 20.26 23.89
C LEU A 101 28.56 21.72 23.42
N ILE A 102 27.75 22.07 22.42
CA ILE A 102 27.59 23.45 21.96
C ILE A 102 27.10 24.35 23.10
N ILE A 103 26.13 23.90 23.91
CA ILE A 103 25.65 24.66 25.07
C ILE A 103 26.78 24.91 26.08
N LYS A 104 27.62 23.91 26.35
CA LYS A 104 28.79 24.05 27.23
C LYS A 104 29.82 25.02 26.66
N GLU A 105 30.13 24.91 25.38
CA GLU A 105 31.04 25.85 24.70
C GLU A 105 30.47 27.27 24.73
N LEU A 106 29.18 27.46 24.50
CA LEU A 106 28.53 28.77 24.62
C LEU A 106 28.54 29.34 26.04
N GLN A 107 28.55 28.49 27.07
CA GLN A 107 28.74 28.92 28.47
C GLN A 107 30.21 29.28 28.78
N ASN A 108 31.16 28.59 28.15
CA ASN A 108 32.60 28.81 28.33
C ASN A 108 33.15 29.96 27.48
N VAL A 109 32.50 30.31 26.38
CA VAL A 109 32.76 31.56 25.66
C VAL A 109 32.41 32.69 26.62
N ALA A 110 33.46 33.40 27.09
CA ALA A 110 33.35 34.50 28.04
C ALA A 110 32.14 35.38 27.69
N ARG A 111 31.23 35.57 28.65
CA ARG A 111 30.07 36.44 28.42
C ARG A 111 30.62 37.78 27.94
N LYS A 112 30.06 38.33 26.87
CA LYS A 112 30.46 39.66 26.34
C LYS A 112 30.49 40.73 27.45
N GLU A 113 29.69 40.53 28.49
CA GLU A 113 29.66 41.30 29.74
C GLU A 113 30.97 41.19 30.54
N GLU A 114 31.53 40.00 30.74
CA GLU A 114 32.79 39.79 31.48
C GLU A 114 33.98 40.39 30.74
N VAL A 115 34.01 40.29 29.41
CA VAL A 115 35.05 40.92 28.59
C VAL A 115 34.96 42.45 28.66
N LYS A 116 33.74 43.03 28.65
CA LYS A 116 33.53 44.47 28.85
C LYS A 116 33.93 44.95 30.25
N VAL A 117 33.68 44.14 31.27
CA VAL A 117 34.09 44.45 32.65
C VAL A 117 35.61 44.45 32.74
N LEU A 118 36.28 43.47 32.14
CA LEU A 118 37.74 43.41 32.06
C LEU A 118 38.31 44.60 31.28
N GLU A 119 37.70 44.98 30.15
CA GLU A 119 38.05 46.17 29.37
C GLU A 119 37.93 47.45 30.22
N LYS A 120 36.87 47.58 31.03
CA LYS A 120 36.67 48.71 31.94
C LYS A 120 37.72 48.74 33.05
N TYR A 121 38.09 47.59 33.62
CA TYR A 121 39.16 47.51 34.62
C TYR A 121 40.53 47.83 34.02
N ILE A 122 40.83 47.35 32.81
CA ILE A 122 42.06 47.68 32.07
C ILE A 122 42.11 49.18 31.75
N ASN A 123 41.00 49.78 31.31
CA ASN A 123 40.91 51.21 31.06
C ASN A 123 41.07 52.06 32.33
N LEU A 124 40.56 51.58 33.47
CA LEU A 124 40.74 52.23 34.77
C LEU A 124 42.17 52.09 35.30
N TRP A 125 42.84 50.98 34.98
CA TRP A 125 44.23 50.73 35.31
C TRP A 125 45.22 51.41 34.39
N ASN A 126 44.78 52.07 33.31
CA ASN A 126 45.67 52.80 32.43
C ASN A 126 46.27 54.00 33.19
N PRO A 127 47.56 53.95 33.59
CA PRO A 127 48.15 54.93 34.50
C PRO A 127 48.35 56.30 33.84
N ILE A 128 48.08 56.42 32.53
CA ILE A 128 48.26 57.63 31.72
C ILE A 128 47.16 58.68 32.00
N ARG A 129 46.04 58.33 32.65
CA ARG A 129 44.92 59.26 32.91
C ARG A 129 44.76 59.70 34.37
N PHE A 130 45.75 59.46 35.23
CA PHE A 130 45.75 60.06 36.56
C PHE A 130 46.08 61.55 36.44
N VAL A 131 45.04 62.37 36.28
CA VAL A 131 45.14 63.82 36.40
C VAL A 131 45.48 64.20 37.84
N THR A 132 46.47 65.07 37.99
CA THR A 132 46.84 65.67 39.28
C THR A 132 45.77 66.66 39.73
N GLN A 133 45.63 66.93 41.04
CA GLN A 133 44.61 67.86 41.56
C GLN A 133 44.65 69.23 40.87
N ASN A 134 45.85 69.70 40.55
CA ASN A 134 46.06 70.99 39.87
C ASN A 134 45.52 71.00 38.43
N GLU A 135 45.63 69.89 37.70
CA GLU A 135 45.09 69.78 36.34
C GLU A 135 43.56 69.76 36.34
N VAL A 136 42.95 69.18 37.37
CA VAL A 136 41.48 69.17 37.53
C VAL A 136 40.95 70.56 37.82
N GLU A 137 41.62 71.34 38.66
CA GLU A 137 41.22 72.73 38.96
C GLU A 137 41.31 73.63 37.72
N GLN A 138 42.36 73.50 36.91
CA GLN A 138 42.53 74.26 35.67
C GLN A 138 41.43 73.95 34.64
N ILE A 139 41.04 72.69 34.50
CA ILE A 139 39.95 72.28 33.60
C ILE A 139 38.62 72.87 34.09
N ILE A 140 38.38 72.88 35.41
CA ILE A 140 37.14 73.44 35.97
C ILE A 140 37.08 74.96 35.77
N SER A 141 38.18 75.68 35.98
CA SER A 141 38.24 77.12 35.72
C SER A 141 37.98 77.45 34.26
N GLU A 142 38.55 76.69 33.32
CA GLU A 142 38.34 76.92 31.89
C GLU A 142 36.88 76.66 31.47
N ILE A 143 36.24 75.63 32.05
CA ILE A 143 34.82 75.33 31.81
C ILE A 143 33.92 76.44 32.36
N LEU A 144 34.24 77.00 33.54
CA LEU A 144 33.46 78.07 34.15
C LEU A 144 33.59 79.39 33.39
N GLU A 145 34.77 79.71 32.87
CA GLU A 145 35.01 80.89 32.02
C GLU A 145 34.29 80.79 30.68
N LYS A 146 34.31 79.62 30.02
CA LYS A 146 33.55 79.38 28.78
C LYS A 146 32.03 79.44 28.97
N LYS A 147 31.53 79.28 30.19
CA LYS A 147 30.09 79.34 30.50
C LYS A 147 29.62 80.75 30.86
N GLN A 148 30.54 81.69 31.03
CA GLN A 148 30.26 83.11 31.32
C GLN A 148 30.39 84.04 30.09
N GLN A 149 30.77 83.50 28.92
CA GLN A 149 30.56 84.13 27.61
C GLN A 149 29.28 83.61 26.97
#